data_AF-A0A8J4X1H4-F1
#
_entry.id   AF-A0A8J4X1H4-F1
#
_cell.length_a   1.000
_cell.length_b   1.000
_cell.length_c   1.000
_cell.angle_alpha   90.00
_cell.angle_beta   90.00
_cell.angle_gamma   90.00
#
_symmetry.space_group_name_H-M   'P 1'
#
loop_
_entity.id
_entity.type
_entity.pdbx_description
1 polymer ?
#
loop_
_entity_poly.entity_id
_entity_poly.type
_entity_poly.pdbx_seq_one_letter_code
_entity_poly.pdbx_strand_id
1 'polypeptide(L)'
;MASLFKKKTVEDVIKEQNKELRGTQRQITRDRAALEKQEKQLEMEIKKMAKSGNKEACKILAKQLVQLRKQKTRTYAVSSKVTSMSTQTKLMHSQMKMAGAMGATTKTMQAVNKKMDPQKTLQTMQNFQKETAKMEMTEEMMVRLAGIDQVKT
;
A
#
# COMPACT_ATOMS: atom_id res chain seq x y z
N MET A 1 33.30 -5.50 18.37
CA MET A 1 32.66 -6.30 17.31
C MET A 1 31.48 -7.10 17.87
N ALA A 2 30.45 -6.43 18.41
CA ALA A 2 29.30 -7.13 19.01
C ALA A 2 28.00 -6.33 18.77
N SER A 3 27.41 -6.46 17.57
CA SER A 3 26.01 -6.08 17.34
C SER A 3 25.41 -6.62 16.02
N LEU A 4 26.03 -7.61 15.37
CA LEU A 4 25.58 -8.11 14.05
C LEU A 4 24.40 -9.10 14.09
N PHE A 5 23.86 -9.42 15.28
CA PHE A 5 22.76 -10.39 15.45
C PHE A 5 21.63 -9.88 16.36
N LYS A 6 21.21 -8.63 16.20
CA LYS A 6 19.94 -8.16 16.79
C LYS A 6 18.80 -8.69 15.92
N LYS A 7 17.93 -9.56 16.45
CA LYS A 7 16.71 -10.02 15.75
C LYS A 7 15.95 -8.79 15.26
N LYS A 8 15.67 -8.71 13.96
CA LYS A 8 14.95 -7.58 13.35
C LYS A 8 13.66 -7.34 14.14
N THR A 9 13.48 -6.12 14.62
CA THR A 9 12.21 -5.73 15.21
C THR A 9 11.15 -5.64 14.10
N VAL A 10 9.88 -5.73 14.46
CA VAL A 10 8.80 -5.59 13.47
C VAL A 10 8.85 -4.22 12.78
N GLU A 11 9.31 -3.17 13.49
CA GLU A 11 9.57 -1.87 12.87
C GLU A 11 10.67 -1.92 11.80
N ASP A 12 11.75 -2.68 12.03
CA ASP A 12 12.83 -2.82 11.06
C ASP A 12 12.35 -3.56 9.80
N VAL A 13 11.51 -4.59 9.98
CA VAL A 13 10.87 -5.31 8.87
C VAL A 13 9.99 -4.38 8.04
N ILE A 14 9.16 -3.57 8.69
CA ILE A 14 8.28 -2.59 8.01
C ILE A 14 9.08 -1.52 7.26
N LYS A 15 10.20 -1.04 7.82
CA LYS A 15 11.09 -0.07 7.16
C LYS A 15 11.75 -0.67 5.93
N GLU A 16 12.21 -1.91 6.02
CA GLU A 16 12.81 -2.65 4.91
C GLU A 16 11.79 -2.90 3.80
N GLN A 17 10.59 -3.38 4.13
CA GLN A 17 9.49 -3.55 3.16
C GLN A 17 9.13 -2.24 2.46
N ASN A 18 9.04 -1.13 3.18
CA ASN A 18 8.80 0.18 2.55
C ASN A 18 9.92 0.58 1.58
N LYS A 19 11.18 0.29 1.92
CA LYS A 19 12.33 0.56 1.04
C LYS A 19 12.26 -0.29 -0.22
N GLU A 20 11.94 -1.58 -0.08
CA GLU A 20 11.77 -2.51 -1.19
C GLU A 20 10.63 -2.08 -2.10
N LEU A 21 9.44 -1.79 -1.56
CA LEU A 21 8.28 -1.33 -2.34
C LEU A 21 8.58 -0.05 -3.13
N ARG A 22 9.33 0.90 -2.54
CA ARG A 22 9.80 2.10 -3.25
C ARG A 22 10.80 1.79 -4.36
N GLY A 23 11.63 0.77 -4.18
CA GLY A 23 12.53 0.26 -5.21
C GLY A 23 11.74 -0.35 -6.37
N THR A 24 10.81 -1.24 -6.06
CA THR A 24 9.92 -1.90 -7.02
C THR A 24 9.09 -0.89 -7.82
N GLN A 25 8.53 0.13 -7.17
CA GLN A 25 7.78 1.19 -7.87
C GLN A 25 8.65 1.93 -8.89
N ARG A 26 9.92 2.22 -8.55
CA ARG A 26 10.88 2.84 -9.49
C ARG A 26 11.27 1.90 -10.62
N GLN A 27 11.44 0.61 -10.33
CA GLN A 27 11.71 -0.39 -11.36
C GLN A 27 10.58 -0.46 -12.37
N ILE A 28 9.32 -0.52 -11.91
CA ILE A 28 8.14 -0.55 -12.78
C ILE A 28 8.11 0.68 -13.70
N THR A 29 8.42 1.87 -13.19
CA THR A 29 8.48 3.09 -14.01
C THR A 29 9.58 3.01 -15.08
N ARG A 30 10.76 2.48 -14.73
CA ARG A 30 11.86 2.27 -15.69
C ARG A 30 11.48 1.24 -16.75
N ASP A 31 10.89 0.12 -16.35
CA ASP A 31 10.45 -0.93 -17.27
C ASP A 31 9.39 -0.41 -18.24
N ARG A 32 8.45 0.41 -17.76
CA ARG A 32 7.45 1.06 -18.61
C ARG A 32 8.10 1.97 -19.67
N ALA A 33 9.07 2.78 -19.28
CA ALA A 33 9.80 3.64 -20.23
C ALA A 33 10.58 2.83 -21.27
N ALA A 34 11.17 1.69 -20.87
CA ALA A 34 11.83 0.78 -21.79
C ALA A 34 10.83 0.16 -22.79
N LEU A 35 9.66 -0.28 -22.31
CA LEU A 35 8.58 -0.79 -23.17
C LEU A 35 8.08 0.28 -24.15
N GLU A 36 7.95 1.54 -23.72
CA GLU A 36 7.57 2.65 -24.61
C GLU A 36 8.58 2.90 -25.73
N LYS A 37 9.87 2.78 -25.43
CA LYS A 37 10.93 2.89 -26.45
C LYS A 37 10.85 1.73 -27.44
N GLN A 38 10.67 0.51 -26.96
CA GLN A 38 10.50 -0.68 -27.81
C GLN A 38 9.23 -0.58 -28.68
N GLU A 39 8.14 -0.02 -28.15
CA GLU A 39 6.90 0.24 -28.88
C GLU A 39 7.17 1.12 -30.11
N LYS A 40 7.85 2.25 -29.90
CA LYS A 40 8.22 3.18 -30.99
C LYS A 40 9.15 2.52 -32.01
N GLN A 41 10.09 1.69 -31.57
CA GLN A 41 11.00 0.95 -32.46
C GLN A 41 10.22 -0.03 -33.34
N LEU A 42 9.34 -0.84 -32.75
CA LEU A 42 8.48 -1.76 -33.49
C LEU A 42 7.57 -1.03 -34.48
N GLU A 43 7.01 0.12 -34.11
CA GLU A 43 6.21 0.93 -35.03
C GLU A 43 7.00 1.41 -36.25
N MET A 44 8.26 1.81 -36.06
CA MET A 44 9.15 2.21 -37.16
C MET A 44 9.52 1.02 -38.05
N GLU A 45 9.83 -0.13 -37.46
CA GLU A 45 10.14 -1.36 -38.20
C GLU A 45 8.93 -1.85 -39.01
N ILE A 46 7.73 -1.85 -38.44
CA ILE A 46 6.50 -2.20 -39.16
C ILE A 46 6.32 -1.28 -40.37
N LYS A 47 6.52 0.04 -40.21
CA LYS A 47 6.43 1.00 -41.32
C LYS A 47 7.48 0.71 -42.40
N LYS A 48 8.70 0.35 -42.01
CA LYS A 48 9.78 0.00 -42.95
C LYS A 48 9.45 -1.28 -43.73
N MET A 49 8.97 -2.32 -43.04
CA MET A 49 8.59 -3.60 -43.68
C MET A 49 7.33 -3.46 -44.55
N ALA A 50 6.43 -2.56 -44.19
CA ALA A 50 5.25 -2.27 -45.01
C ALA A 50 5.66 -1.61 -46.34
N LYS A 51 6.63 -0.68 -46.31
CA LYS A 51 7.18 -0.04 -47.52
C LYS A 51 7.90 -1.03 -48.44
N SER A 52 8.55 -2.06 -47.90
CA SER A 52 9.18 -3.12 -48.69
C SER A 52 8.22 -4.20 -49.18
N GLY A 53 6.92 -4.11 -48.85
CA GLY A 53 5.89 -5.06 -49.28
C GLY A 53 5.93 -6.42 -48.58
N ASN A 54 6.77 -6.59 -47.55
CA ASN A 54 6.89 -7.86 -46.83
C ASN A 54 5.75 -8.03 -45.79
N LYS A 55 4.60 -8.50 -46.28
CA LYS A 55 3.37 -8.68 -45.49
C LYS A 55 3.52 -9.67 -44.34
N GLU A 56 4.27 -10.75 -44.51
CA GLU A 56 4.48 -11.76 -43.46
C GLU A 56 5.27 -11.18 -42.28
N ALA A 57 6.35 -10.45 -42.55
CA ALA A 57 7.10 -9.75 -41.50
C ALA A 57 6.25 -8.71 -40.77
N CYS A 58 5.45 -7.92 -41.50
CA CYS A 58 4.51 -6.97 -40.88
C CYS A 58 3.51 -7.66 -39.94
N LYS A 59 2.97 -8.83 -40.33
CA LYS A 59 2.02 -9.59 -39.51
C LYS A 59 2.65 -10.07 -38.20
N ILE A 60 3.89 -10.54 -38.25
CA ILE A 60 4.63 -10.97 -37.05
C ILE A 60 4.92 -9.79 -36.12
N LEU A 61 5.47 -8.70 -36.67
CA LEU A 61 5.79 -7.50 -35.89
C LEU A 61 4.54 -6.84 -35.30
N ALA A 62 3.41 -6.85 -36.01
CA ALA A 62 2.14 -6.34 -35.50
C ALA A 62 1.63 -7.16 -34.30
N LYS A 63 1.76 -8.50 -34.33
CA LYS A 63 1.44 -9.35 -33.18
C LYS A 63 2.31 -9.02 -31.97
N GLN A 64 3.61 -8.81 -32.19
CA GLN A 64 4.55 -8.41 -31.14
C GLN A 64 4.17 -7.04 -30.55
N LEU A 65 3.80 -6.07 -31.39
CA LEU A 65 3.35 -4.75 -30.93
C LEU A 65 2.12 -4.84 -30.01
N VAL A 66 1.13 -5.67 -30.37
CA VAL A 66 -0.07 -5.88 -29.54
C VAL A 66 0.29 -6.53 -28.19
N GLN A 67 1.18 -7.52 -28.20
CA GLN A 67 1.65 -8.16 -26.96
C GLN A 67 2.40 -7.16 -26.06
N LEU A 68 3.28 -6.35 -26.65
CA LEU A 68 4.03 -5.32 -25.95
C LEU A 68 3.11 -4.26 -25.34
N ARG A 69 2.08 -3.81 -26.08
CA ARG A 69 1.04 -2.90 -25.55
C ARG A 69 0.29 -3.52 -24.38
N LYS A 70 -0.09 -4.81 -24.45
CA LYS A 70 -0.70 -5.52 -23.32
C LYS A 70 0.24 -5.57 -22.10
N GLN A 71 1.52 -5.84 -22.31
CA GLN A 71 2.51 -5.85 -21.24
C GLN A 71 2.65 -4.47 -20.58
N LYS A 72 2.74 -3.40 -21.40
CA LYS A 72 2.75 -2.01 -20.93
C LYS A 72 1.51 -1.70 -20.09
N THR A 73 0.31 -2.04 -20.56
CA THR A 73 -0.94 -1.85 -19.78
C THR A 73 -0.91 -2.61 -18.46
N ARG A 74 -0.41 -3.85 -18.45
CA ARG A 74 -0.27 -4.65 -17.23
C ARG A 74 0.64 -3.98 -16.18
N THR A 75 1.65 -3.21 -16.61
CA THR A 75 2.50 -2.46 -15.66
C THR A 75 1.73 -1.43 -14.82
N TYR A 76 0.61 -0.89 -15.31
CA TYR A 76 -0.22 0.03 -14.51
C TYR A 76 -0.96 -0.70 -13.39
N ALA A 77 -1.52 -1.88 -13.69
CA ALA A 77 -2.16 -2.73 -12.68
C ALA A 77 -1.14 -3.16 -11.60
N VAL A 78 0.06 -3.56 -12.01
CA VAL A 78 1.14 -3.93 -11.09
C VAL A 78 1.57 -2.73 -10.24
N SER A 79 1.74 -1.55 -10.83
CA SER A 79 2.04 -0.31 -10.11
C SER A 79 0.99 0.04 -9.06
N SER A 80 -0.29 -0.10 -9.40
CA SER A 80 -1.39 0.13 -8.46
C SER A 80 -1.35 -0.87 -7.30
N LYS A 81 -1.08 -2.14 -7.59
CA LYS A 81 -0.94 -3.18 -6.55
C LYS A 81 0.20 -2.86 -5.58
N VAL A 82 1.36 -2.46 -6.08
CA VAL A 82 2.51 -2.05 -5.25
C VAL A 82 2.18 -0.82 -4.40
N THR A 83 1.48 0.15 -4.98
CA THR A 83 1.02 1.34 -4.24
C THR A 83 0.06 0.96 -3.11
N SER A 84 -0.90 0.08 -3.37
CA SER A 84 -1.82 -0.46 -2.35
C SER A 84 -1.08 -1.18 -1.22
N MET A 85 -0.09 -2.02 -1.55
CA MET A 85 0.76 -2.68 -0.56
C MET A 85 1.57 -1.67 0.29
N SER A 86 2.05 -0.58 -0.31
CA SER A 86 2.73 0.49 0.44
C SER A 86 1.78 1.18 1.42
N THR A 87 0.54 1.45 1.02
CA THR A 87 -0.49 1.99 1.91
C THR A 87 -0.81 1.03 3.05
N GLN A 88 -1.00 -0.25 2.75
CA GLN A 88 -1.25 -1.28 3.75
C GLN A 88 -0.08 -1.38 4.75
N THR A 89 1.16 -1.32 4.27
CA THR A 89 2.36 -1.33 5.12
C THR A 89 2.41 -0.10 6.04
N LYS A 90 2.02 1.09 5.55
CA LYS A 90 1.91 2.30 6.38
C LYS A 90 0.81 2.17 7.44
N LEU A 91 -0.34 1.60 7.08
CA LEU A 91 -1.42 1.33 8.04
C LEU A 91 -0.93 0.41 9.16
N MET A 92 -0.27 -0.70 8.81
CA MET A 92 0.32 -1.62 9.79
C MET A 92 1.31 -0.90 10.71
N HIS A 93 2.17 -0.05 10.17
CA HIS A 93 3.11 0.74 10.96
C HIS A 93 2.41 1.66 11.98
N SER A 94 1.36 2.38 11.55
CA SER A 94 0.57 3.23 12.44
C SER A 94 -0.15 2.42 13.52
N GLN A 95 -0.76 1.28 13.14
CA GLN A 95 -1.42 0.38 14.08
C GLN A 95 -0.45 -0.16 15.13
N MET A 96 0.77 -0.49 14.74
CA MET A 96 1.81 -0.95 15.67
C MET A 96 2.25 0.13 16.65
N LYS A 97 2.42 1.37 16.18
CA LYS A 97 2.71 2.50 17.07
C LYS A 97 1.59 2.75 18.06
N MET A 98 0.34 2.67 17.59
CA MET A 98 -0.84 2.80 18.44
C MET A 98 -0.88 1.67 19.49
N ALA A 99 -0.65 0.43 19.09
CA ALA A 99 -0.58 -0.72 20.01
C ALA A 99 0.55 -0.55 21.05
N GLY A 100 1.71 -0.04 20.65
CA GLY A 100 2.81 0.30 21.57
C GLY A 100 2.43 1.39 22.56
N ALA A 101 1.79 2.46 22.09
CA ALA A 101 1.29 3.55 22.92
C ALA A 101 0.19 3.08 23.88
N MET A 102 -0.78 2.30 23.41
CA MET A 102 -1.81 1.68 24.24
C MET A 102 -1.19 0.77 25.28
N GLY A 103 -0.17 -0.03 24.94
CA GLY A 103 0.56 -0.86 25.89
C GLY A 103 1.24 -0.03 27.00
N ALA A 104 1.84 1.11 26.65
CA ALA A 104 2.42 2.03 27.62
C ALA A 104 1.33 2.67 28.50
N THR A 105 0.24 3.16 27.92
CA THR A 105 -0.90 3.72 28.63
C THR A 105 -1.54 2.70 29.56
N THR A 106 -1.70 1.45 29.14
CA THR A 106 -2.27 0.37 29.97
C THR A 106 -1.37 0.05 31.15
N LYS A 107 -0.03 0.02 30.96
CA LYS A 107 0.93 -0.13 32.05
C LYS A 107 0.88 1.04 33.04
N THR A 108 0.80 2.27 32.54
CA THR A 108 0.64 3.47 33.37
C THR A 108 -0.70 3.44 34.12
N MET A 109 -1.79 3.05 33.46
CA MET A 109 -3.11 2.92 34.06
C MET A 109 -3.14 1.83 35.13
N GLN A 110 -2.45 0.70 34.94
CA GLN A 110 -2.26 -0.32 35.99
C GLN A 110 -1.45 0.22 37.18
N ALA A 111 -0.39 1.00 36.92
CA ALA A 111 0.43 1.62 37.96
C ALA A 111 -0.33 2.71 38.74
N VAL A 112 -1.19 3.47 38.05
CA VAL A 112 -2.11 4.44 38.64
C VAL A 112 -3.22 3.72 39.42
N ASN A 113 -3.79 2.63 38.91
CA ASN A 113 -4.81 1.85 39.62
C ASN A 113 -4.29 1.18 40.89
N LYS A 114 -2.98 0.90 40.98
CA LYS A 114 -2.32 0.47 42.23
C LYS A 114 -2.15 1.57 43.28
N LYS A 115 -2.27 2.84 42.90
CA LYS A 115 -2.06 4.02 43.77
C LYS A 115 -3.31 4.90 43.90
N MET A 116 -4.42 4.54 43.26
CA MET A 116 -5.62 5.36 43.18
C MET A 116 -6.81 4.61 43.81
N ASP A 117 -7.66 5.36 44.49
CA ASP A 117 -8.82 4.87 45.23
C ASP A 117 -9.78 4.12 44.26
N PRO A 118 -10.08 2.82 44.48
CA PRO A 118 -10.79 1.97 43.51
C PRO A 118 -12.14 2.54 43.04
N GLN A 119 -12.81 3.38 43.84
CA GLN A 119 -14.06 4.04 43.44
C GLN A 119 -13.88 5.08 42.32
N LYS A 120 -12.78 5.86 42.31
CA LYS A 120 -12.54 6.88 41.28
C LYS A 120 -12.08 6.26 39.96
N THR A 121 -11.35 5.14 40.02
CA THR A 121 -10.91 4.43 38.82
C THR A 121 -12.08 3.79 38.09
N LEU A 122 -13.06 3.21 38.80
CA LEU A 122 -14.26 2.62 38.21
C LEU A 122 -15.09 3.67 37.44
N GLN A 123 -15.24 4.87 38.02
CA GLN A 123 -15.96 5.97 37.39
C GLN A 123 -15.23 6.51 36.15
N THR A 124 -13.89 6.57 36.20
CA THR A 124 -13.06 6.98 35.06
C THR A 124 -13.11 5.96 33.92
N MET A 125 -13.10 4.66 34.24
CA MET A 125 -13.25 3.57 33.26
C MET A 125 -14.62 3.59 32.58
N GLN A 126 -15.71 3.82 33.33
CA GLN A 126 -17.04 3.99 32.74
C GLN A 126 -17.13 5.20 31.80
N ASN A 127 -16.52 6.33 32.18
CA ASN A 127 -16.50 7.53 31.35
C ASN A 127 -15.68 7.31 30.07
N PHE A 128 -14.52 6.64 30.18
CA PHE A 128 -13.68 6.29 29.03
C PHE A 128 -14.39 5.32 28.07
N GLN A 129 -15.07 4.30 28.58
CA GLN A 129 -15.88 3.38 27.76
C GLN A 129 -17.03 4.13 27.05
N LYS A 130 -17.68 5.09 27.73
CA LYS A 130 -18.72 5.92 27.12
C LYS A 130 -18.17 6.83 26.01
N GLU A 131 -17.00 7.44 26.20
CA GLU A 131 -16.38 8.28 25.17
C GLU A 131 -15.86 7.44 23.99
N THR A 132 -15.28 6.27 24.25
CA THR A 132 -14.80 5.38 23.20
C THR A 132 -15.96 4.82 22.37
N ALA A 133 -17.05 4.41 23.02
CA ALA A 133 -18.27 3.97 22.33
C ALA A 133 -18.93 5.12 21.52
N LYS A 134 -18.91 6.36 22.03
CA LYS A 134 -19.34 7.53 21.25
C LYS A 134 -18.44 7.75 20.04
N MET A 135 -17.13 7.59 20.21
CA MET A 135 -16.16 7.79 19.13
C MET A 135 -16.31 6.72 18.03
N GLU A 136 -16.47 5.45 18.39
CA GLU A 136 -16.79 4.35 17.46
C GLU A 136 -18.12 4.61 16.74
N MET A 137 -19.15 5.08 17.44
CA MET A 137 -20.44 5.42 16.83
C MET A 137 -20.34 6.64 15.89
N THR A 138 -19.48 7.61 16.19
CA THR A 138 -19.20 8.73 15.27
C THR A 138 -18.35 8.33 14.08
N GLU A 139 -17.41 7.39 14.23
CA GLU A 139 -16.68 6.82 13.11
C GLU A 139 -17.61 6.00 12.22
N GLU A 140 -18.50 5.18 12.78
CA GLU A 140 -19.51 4.45 11.99
C GLU A 140 -20.51 5.39 11.30
N MET A 141 -20.94 6.47 11.96
CA MET A 141 -21.77 7.49 11.30
C MET A 141 -21.00 8.27 10.24
N MET A 142 -19.73 8.61 10.47
CA MET A 142 -18.90 9.31 9.49
C MET A 142 -18.60 8.40 8.29
N VAL A 143 -18.37 7.10 8.51
CA VAL A 143 -18.20 6.09 7.46
C VAL A 143 -19.52 5.86 6.70
N ARG A 144 -20.67 5.86 7.36
CA ARG A 144 -22.00 5.80 6.70
C ARG A 144 -22.34 7.08 5.94
N LEU A 145 -21.98 8.26 6.45
CA LEU A 145 -22.22 9.56 5.81
C LEU A 145 -21.23 9.84 4.67
N ALA A 146 -19.99 9.36 4.77
CA ALA A 146 -19.00 9.39 3.69
C ALA A 146 -19.16 8.20 2.72
N GLY A 147 -20.01 7.23 3.07
CA GLY A 147 -20.41 6.08 2.28
C GLY A 147 -21.50 6.44 1.27
N ILE A 148 -21.08 7.18 0.25
CA ILE A 148 -21.50 7.09 -1.15
C ILE A 148 -22.74 6.20 -1.40
N ASP A 149 -23.84 6.90 -1.68
CA ASP A 149 -25.05 6.48 -2.37
C ASP A 149 -24.78 6.05 -3.84
N GLN A 150 -23.88 5.07 -4.07
CA GLN A 150 -23.58 4.55 -5.43
C GLN A 150 -23.34 3.04 -5.45
N VAL A 151 -24.32 2.24 -5.05
CA VAL A 151 -24.60 0.97 -5.74
C VAL A 151 -26.11 0.71 -5.69
N LYS A 152 -26.85 1.39 -6.55
CA LYS A 152 -28.13 0.92 -7.13
C LYS A 152 -28.55 1.91 -8.22
N THR A 153 -28.04 1.71 -9.43
CA THR A 153 -28.79 1.54 -10.69
C THR A 153 -27.78 1.14 -11.76
#